data_AF-A0A4S2LRL4-F1
#
_entry.id   AF-A0A4S2LRL4-F1
#
_cell.length_a   1.000
_cell.length_b   1.000
_cell.length_c   1.000
_cell.angle_alpha   90.00
_cell.angle_beta   90.00
_cell.angle_gamma   90.00
#
_symmetry.space_group_name_H-M   'P 1'
#
loop_
_entity.id
_entity.type
_entity.pdbx_description
1 polymer ?
#
loop_
_entity_poly.entity_id
_entity_poly.type
_entity_poly.pdbx_seq_one_letter_code
_entity_poly.pdbx_strand_id
1 'polypeptide(L)'
;MAVKITKEDELLLEMYSRAASKKSDHLIYGNAILISLIPIWLFWRIHGLALVANSILYAIVSTACAFLMSYAYTGAKAPLMERVAAKRSESISKELAAETGKDKKLTRKERDDAVRERTREVADYESTTYSIFFNNCVYLLILLASSMVLQHFSAHVNYFISMLLASGLTAFLSSGKSSL
;
A
#
# COMPACT_ATOMS: atom_id res chain seq x y z
N MET A 1 8.83 30.47 20.30
CA MET A 1 9.18 29.75 21.54
C MET A 1 9.29 28.28 21.17
N ALA A 2 10.51 27.75 21.02
CA ALA A 2 10.72 26.35 20.66
C ALA A 2 10.40 25.50 21.90
N VAL A 3 9.27 24.78 21.87
CA VAL A 3 8.94 23.80 22.89
C VAL A 3 10.01 22.70 22.78
N LYS A 4 10.85 22.55 23.81
CA LYS A 4 11.77 21.42 23.89
C LYS A 4 10.90 20.17 24.04
N ILE A 5 10.86 19.36 23.00
CA ILE A 5 10.24 18.04 23.06
C ILE A 5 11.06 17.22 24.05
N THR A 6 10.40 16.67 25.07
CA THR A 6 11.07 15.82 26.05
C THR A 6 11.31 14.45 25.41
N LYS A 7 12.35 13.73 25.81
CA LYS A 7 12.62 12.37 25.30
C LYS A 7 11.42 11.43 25.45
N GLU A 8 10.59 11.62 26.48
CA GLU A 8 9.35 10.88 26.67
C GLU A 8 8.30 11.20 25.60
N ASP A 9 8.17 12.47 25.21
CA ASP A 9 7.26 12.90 24.13
C ASP A 9 7.73 12.36 22.77
N GLU A 10 9.04 12.31 22.52
CA GLU A 10 9.62 11.68 21.32
C GLU A 10 9.33 10.18 21.27
N LEU A 11 9.50 9.47 22.40
CA LEU A 11 9.18 8.06 22.51
C LEU A 11 7.69 7.79 22.29
N LEU A 12 6.81 8.63 22.84
CA LEU A 12 5.37 8.51 22.62
C LEU A 12 5.01 8.74 21.15
N LEU A 13 5.54 9.79 20.51
CA LEU A 13 5.35 10.04 19.08
C LEU A 13 5.86 8.89 18.22
N GLU A 14 7.00 8.30 18.59
CA GLU A 14 7.56 7.14 17.90
C GLU A 14 6.64 5.92 18.07
N MET A 15 6.13 5.66 19.28
CA MET A 15 5.19 4.57 19.54
C MET A 15 3.87 4.74 18.77
N TYR A 16 3.29 5.94 18.74
CA TYR A 16 2.09 6.25 17.95
C TYR A 16 2.35 6.10 16.44
N SER A 17 3.50 6.59 15.97
CA SER A 17 3.89 6.45 14.55
C SER A 17 4.06 4.98 14.14
N ARG A 18 4.68 4.17 15.00
CA ARG A 18 4.82 2.72 14.81
C ARG A 18 3.50 1.99 14.88
N ALA A 19 2.61 2.34 15.81
CA ALA A 19 1.31 1.69 15.97
C ALA A 19 0.39 1.92 14.76
N ALA A 20 0.32 3.16 14.25
CA ALA A 20 -0.40 3.47 13.01
C ALA A 20 0.19 2.72 11.81
N SER A 21 1.52 2.72 11.67
CA SER A 21 2.22 1.97 10.61
C SER A 21 1.91 0.48 10.65
N LYS A 22 1.96 -0.16 11.83
CA LYS A 22 1.69 -1.60 11.96
C LYS A 22 0.29 -2.01 11.50
N LYS A 23 -0.74 -1.18 11.72
CA LYS A 23 -2.10 -1.47 11.23
C LYS A 23 -2.16 -1.46 9.70
N SER A 24 -1.55 -0.45 9.08
CA SER A 24 -1.47 -0.33 7.62
C SER A 24 -0.59 -1.42 6.99
N ASP A 25 0.52 -1.80 7.63
CA ASP A 25 1.44 -2.83 7.12
C ASP A 25 0.75 -4.19 6.97
N HIS A 26 -0.12 -4.58 7.91
CA HIS A 26 -0.91 -5.81 7.77
C HIS A 26 -1.83 -5.77 6.54
N LEU A 27 -2.42 -4.62 6.21
CA LEU A 27 -3.25 -4.44 5.01
C LEU A 27 -2.41 -4.56 3.74
N ILE A 28 -1.18 -4.04 3.75
CA ILE A 28 -0.21 -4.10 2.65
C ILE A 28 0.18 -5.55 2.36
N TYR A 29 0.71 -6.27 3.36
CA TYR A 29 1.18 -7.65 3.18
C TYR A 29 0.04 -8.61 2.86
N GLY A 30 -1.12 -8.45 3.51
CA GLY A 30 -2.31 -9.26 3.23
C GLY A 30 -2.77 -9.11 1.77
N ASN A 31 -2.85 -7.88 1.27
CA ASN A 31 -3.22 -7.64 -0.13
C ASN A 31 -2.14 -8.09 -1.12
N ALA A 32 -0.86 -8.00 -0.77
CA ALA A 32 0.24 -8.46 -1.61
C ALA A 32 0.16 -9.98 -1.87
N ILE A 33 -0.19 -10.75 -0.83
CA ILE A 33 -0.40 -12.20 -0.98
C ILE A 33 -1.61 -12.47 -1.87
N LEU A 34 -2.76 -11.84 -1.59
CA LEU A 34 -3.98 -12.06 -2.37
C LEU A 34 -3.79 -11.77 -3.86
N ILE A 35 -3.17 -10.64 -4.21
CA ILE A 35 -2.95 -10.29 -5.61
C ILE A 35 -1.96 -11.24 -6.31
N SER A 36 -0.98 -11.80 -5.58
CA SER A 36 -0.01 -12.75 -6.14
C SER A 36 -0.58 -14.15 -6.41
N LEU A 37 -1.73 -14.48 -5.82
CA LEU A 37 -2.41 -15.77 -5.97
C LEU A 37 -3.45 -15.77 -7.11
N ILE A 38 -4.10 -14.63 -7.38
CA ILE A 38 -5.07 -14.47 -8.47
C ILE A 38 -4.57 -15.01 -9.83
N PRO A 39 -3.33 -14.74 -10.25
CA PRO A 39 -2.79 -15.22 -11.52
C PRO A 39 -2.67 -16.74 -11.61
N ILE A 40 -2.52 -17.45 -10.49
CA ILE A 40 -2.41 -18.91 -10.48
C ILE A 40 -3.63 -19.52 -11.17
N TRP A 41 -4.81 -18.97 -10.91
CA TRP A 41 -6.05 -19.40 -11.56
C TRP A 41 -6.02 -19.20 -13.07
N LEU A 42 -5.52 -18.05 -13.53
CA LEU A 42 -5.38 -17.72 -14.96
C LEU A 42 -4.47 -18.73 -15.67
N PHE A 43 -3.32 -19.08 -15.09
CA PHE A 43 -2.37 -19.99 -15.72
C PHE A 43 -2.77 -21.46 -15.61
N TRP A 44 -3.49 -21.84 -14.55
CA TRP A 44 -4.04 -23.19 -14.42
C TRP A 44 -5.17 -23.44 -15.42
N ARG A 45 -6.13 -22.52 -15.53
CA ARG A 45 -7.34 -22.73 -16.34
C ARG A 45 -7.19 -22.38 -17.81
N ILE A 46 -6.45 -21.33 -18.13
CA ILE A 46 -6.34 -20.82 -19.52
C ILE A 46 -5.13 -21.43 -20.21
N HIS A 47 -3.97 -21.43 -19.55
CA HIS A 47 -2.70 -21.91 -20.12
C HIS A 47 -2.46 -23.41 -19.87
N GLY A 48 -3.36 -24.09 -19.16
CA GLY A 48 -3.31 -25.54 -18.94
C GLY A 48 -2.14 -26.03 -18.09
N LEU A 49 -1.50 -25.16 -17.30
CA LEU A 49 -0.36 -25.54 -16.47
C LEU A 49 -0.85 -26.36 -15.25
N ALA A 50 -0.40 -27.61 -15.14
CA ALA A 50 -0.88 -28.52 -14.10
C ALA A 50 -0.49 -28.05 -12.68
N LEU A 51 -1.49 -27.92 -11.80
CA LEU A 51 -1.34 -27.28 -10.50
C LEU A 51 -0.47 -28.08 -9.51
N VAL A 52 -0.69 -29.39 -9.43
CA VAL A 52 0.05 -30.27 -8.50
C VAL A 52 1.51 -30.43 -8.93
N ALA A 53 1.75 -30.71 -10.21
CA ALA A 53 3.09 -30.93 -10.76
C ALA A 53 3.96 -29.66 -10.71
N ASN A 54 3.37 -28.46 -10.84
CA ASN A 54 4.08 -27.19 -10.84
C ASN A 54 3.91 -26.39 -9.54
N SER A 55 3.44 -27.02 -8.47
CA SER A 55 3.15 -26.39 -7.18
C SER A 55 4.35 -25.61 -6.60
N ILE A 56 5.55 -26.16 -6.73
CA ILE A 56 6.80 -25.51 -6.29
C ILE A 56 7.05 -24.22 -7.08
N LEU A 57 6.87 -24.26 -8.41
CA LEU A 57 7.07 -23.11 -9.28
C LEU A 57 6.04 -22.01 -9.00
N TYR A 58 4.77 -22.37 -8.78
CA TYR A 58 3.75 -21.42 -8.31
C TYR A 58 4.13 -20.79 -6.98
N ALA A 59 4.59 -21.58 -6.00
CA ALA A 59 4.97 -21.06 -4.69
C ALA A 59 6.14 -20.07 -4.77
N ILE A 60 7.20 -20.40 -5.51
CA ILE A 60 8.39 -19.54 -5.65
C ILE A 60 8.02 -18.22 -6.33
N VAL A 61 7.32 -18.29 -7.46
CA VAL A 61 6.98 -17.11 -8.26
C VAL A 61 5.97 -16.22 -7.55
N SER A 62 4.93 -16.80 -6.93
CA SER A 62 3.96 -16.02 -6.15
C SER A 62 4.61 -15.37 -4.93
N THR A 63 5.54 -16.03 -4.25
CA THR A 63 6.28 -15.43 -3.12
C THR A 63 7.15 -14.25 -3.59
N ALA A 64 7.90 -14.42 -4.69
CA ALA A 64 8.70 -13.34 -5.26
C ALA A 64 7.82 -12.16 -5.71
N CYS A 65 6.68 -12.45 -6.34
CA CYS A 65 5.70 -11.45 -6.76
C CYS A 65 5.08 -10.72 -5.57
N ALA A 66 4.73 -11.43 -4.49
CA ALA A 66 4.20 -10.82 -3.27
C ALA A 66 5.22 -9.88 -2.62
N PHE A 67 6.51 -10.26 -2.62
CA PHE A 67 7.59 -9.39 -2.12
C PHE A 67 7.71 -8.10 -2.94
N LEU A 68 7.73 -8.22 -4.27
CA LEU A 68 7.80 -7.07 -5.18
C LEU A 68 6.57 -6.15 -5.07
N MET A 69 5.37 -6.72 -4.96
CA MET A 69 4.15 -5.95 -4.78
C MET A 69 4.09 -5.26 -3.42
N SER A 70 4.53 -5.94 -2.36
CA SER A 70 4.67 -5.30 -1.04
C SER A 70 5.60 -4.09 -1.10
N TYR A 71 6.73 -4.22 -1.80
CA TYR A 71 7.66 -3.11 -2.00
C TYR A 71 7.02 -1.97 -2.81
N ALA A 72 6.25 -2.30 -3.85
CA ALA A 72 5.51 -1.33 -4.65
C ALA A 72 4.50 -0.54 -3.80
N TYR A 73 3.76 -1.21 -2.91
CA TYR A 73 2.77 -0.56 -2.05
C TYR A 73 3.40 0.41 -1.04
N THR A 74 4.50 -0.01 -0.42
CA THR A 74 5.23 0.83 0.54
C THR A 74 5.86 2.04 -0.13
N GLY A 75 6.37 1.89 -1.36
CA GLY A 75 6.98 2.97 -2.13
C GLY A 75 5.99 4.09 -2.52
N ALA A 76 4.76 3.74 -2.88
CA ALA A 76 3.74 4.73 -3.27
C ALA A 76 3.06 5.41 -2.06
N LYS A 77 3.12 4.81 -0.87
CA LYS A 77 2.41 5.30 0.32
C LYS A 77 2.87 6.70 0.76
N ALA A 78 4.18 6.97 0.79
CA ALA A 78 4.74 8.22 1.29
C ALA A 78 4.24 9.49 0.54
N PRO A 79 4.38 9.58 -0.79
CA PRO A 79 3.92 10.77 -1.53
C PRO A 79 2.38 10.92 -1.51
N LEU A 80 1.64 9.81 -1.42
CA LEU A 80 0.19 9.84 -1.29
C LEU A 80 -0.25 10.37 0.08
N MET A 81 0.43 9.95 1.15
CA MET A 81 0.11 10.36 2.52
C MET A 81 0.26 11.88 2.70
N GLU A 82 1.30 12.49 2.15
CA GLU A 82 1.50 13.94 2.21
C GLU A 82 0.37 14.72 1.50
N ARG A 83 -0.02 14.28 0.30
CA ARG A 83 -1.10 14.90 -0.47
C ARG A 83 -2.45 14.75 0.21
N VAL A 84 -2.74 13.58 0.77
CA VAL A 84 -3.99 13.31 1.49
C VAL A 84 -4.03 14.11 2.80
N ALA A 85 -2.93 14.15 3.55
CA ALA A 85 -2.83 14.92 4.79
C ALA A 85 -3.06 16.42 4.55
N ALA A 86 -2.46 16.98 3.50
CA ALA A 86 -2.68 18.38 3.12
C ALA A 86 -4.17 18.68 2.86
N LYS A 87 -4.85 17.81 2.09
CA LYS A 87 -6.27 18.00 1.72
C LYS A 87 -7.26 17.72 2.86
N ARG A 88 -6.95 16.76 3.74
CA ARG A 88 -7.84 16.35 4.85
C ARG A 88 -7.69 17.23 6.09
N SER A 89 -6.54 17.87 6.30
CA SER A 89 -6.27 18.73 7.47
C SER A 89 -7.32 19.85 7.64
N GLU A 90 -7.73 20.49 6.55
CA GLU A 90 -8.72 21.57 6.58
C GLU A 90 -10.14 21.09 6.90
N SER A 91 -10.51 19.89 6.43
CA SER A 91 -11.83 19.32 6.67
C SER A 91 -11.97 18.82 8.10
N ILE A 92 -10.94 18.12 8.61
CA ILE A 92 -10.90 17.60 9.98
C ILE A 92 -10.85 18.73 11.00
N SER A 93 -10.15 19.84 10.69
CA SER A 93 -10.14 21.04 11.55
C SER A 93 -11.53 21.67 11.70
N LYS A 94 -12.35 21.65 10.62
CA LYS A 94 -13.74 22.13 10.63
C LYS A 94 -14.68 21.19 11.39
N GLU A 95 -14.53 19.88 11.23
CA GLU A 95 -15.31 18.88 11.97
C GLU A 95 -15.04 18.97 13.48
N LEU A 96 -13.77 19.00 13.88
CA LEU A 96 -13.39 19.17 15.29
C LEU A 96 -13.80 20.55 15.84
N ALA A 97 -13.86 21.60 15.02
CA ALA A 97 -14.44 22.89 15.40
C ALA A 97 -15.92 22.78 15.78
N ALA A 98 -16.67 22.02 14.98
CA ALA A 98 -18.10 21.83 15.14
C ALA A 98 -18.44 20.93 16.35
N GLU A 99 -17.61 19.92 16.62
CA GLU A 99 -17.75 19.02 17.79
C GLU A 99 -17.34 19.73 19.09
N THR A 100 -16.20 20.43 19.11
CA THR A 100 -15.70 21.13 20.31
C THR A 100 -16.59 22.32 20.72
N GLY A 101 -17.36 22.88 19.79
CA GLY A 101 -18.34 23.93 20.10
C GLY A 101 -19.51 23.45 20.99
N LYS A 102 -19.72 22.14 21.13
CA LYS A 102 -20.81 21.55 21.92
C LYS A 102 -20.39 20.98 23.26
N ASP A 103 -19.16 20.48 23.39
CA ASP A 103 -18.67 19.85 24.62
C ASP A 103 -17.22 20.27 24.92
N LYS A 104 -17.02 20.93 26.06
CA LYS A 104 -15.73 21.21 26.73
C LYS A 104 -14.82 22.28 26.10
N LYS A 105 -14.35 23.21 26.95
CA LYS A 105 -13.25 24.15 26.63
C LYS A 105 -11.93 23.36 26.52
N LEU A 106 -11.67 22.75 25.37
CA LEU A 106 -10.36 22.19 25.03
C LEU A 106 -9.35 23.33 24.85
N THR A 107 -8.13 23.11 25.35
CA THR A 107 -7.04 24.06 25.19
C THR A 107 -6.63 24.10 23.71
N ARG A 108 -6.27 25.28 23.17
CA ARG A 108 -5.90 25.44 21.74
C ARG A 108 -4.86 24.41 21.26
N LYS A 109 -3.94 24.03 22.14
CA LYS A 109 -2.92 23.01 21.90
C LYS A 109 -3.49 21.59 21.76
N GLU A 110 -4.37 21.18 22.68
CA GLU A 110 -5.00 19.85 22.65
C GLU A 110 -5.85 19.65 21.39
N ARG A 111 -6.51 20.72 20.92
CA ARG A 111 -7.27 20.71 19.68
C ARG A 111 -6.37 20.54 18.46
N ASP A 112 -5.25 21.25 18.40
CA ASP A 112 -4.29 21.14 17.29
C ASP A 112 -3.63 19.74 17.26
N ASP A 113 -3.38 19.14 18.43
CA ASP A 113 -2.84 17.79 18.55
C ASP A 113 -3.87 16.74 18.09
N ALA A 114 -5.14 16.88 18.48
CA ALA A 114 -6.22 16.00 18.03
C ALA A 114 -6.46 16.07 16.51
N VAL A 115 -6.41 17.29 15.92
CA VAL A 115 -6.51 17.46 14.46
C VAL A 115 -5.36 16.74 13.77
N ARG A 116 -4.13 16.87 14.29
CA ARG A 116 -2.94 16.23 13.73
C ARG A 116 -3.03 14.70 13.77
N GLU A 117 -3.47 14.14 14.90
CA GLU A 117 -3.59 12.69 15.07
C GLU A 117 -4.65 12.12 14.12
N ARG A 118 -5.85 12.70 14.11
CA ARG A 118 -6.93 12.26 13.22
C ARG A 118 -6.56 12.39 11.75
N THR A 119 -5.91 13.49 11.37
CA THR A 119 -5.44 13.69 9.98
C THR A 119 -4.40 12.66 9.61
N ARG A 120 -3.49 12.32 10.52
CA ARG A 120 -2.46 11.30 10.28
C ARG A 120 -3.07 9.91 10.12
N GLU A 121 -3.99 9.51 11.00
CA GLU A 121 -4.65 8.20 10.90
C GLU A 121 -5.45 8.05 9.59
N VAL A 122 -6.24 9.07 9.24
CA VAL A 122 -7.03 9.08 8.00
C VAL A 122 -6.11 9.09 6.78
N ALA A 123 -5.04 9.91 6.80
CA ALA A 123 -4.09 9.95 5.69
C ALA A 123 -3.35 8.62 5.53
N ASP A 124 -2.95 7.95 6.62
CA ASP A 124 -2.30 6.65 6.58
C ASP A 124 -3.22 5.59 5.97
N TYR A 125 -4.48 5.54 6.39
CA TYR A 125 -5.45 4.57 5.87
C TYR A 125 -5.86 4.83 4.41
N GLU A 126 -6.20 6.07 4.07
CA GLU A 126 -6.61 6.45 2.71
C GLU A 126 -5.45 6.29 1.71
N SER A 127 -4.24 6.71 2.08
CA SER A 127 -3.06 6.55 1.22
C SER A 127 -2.69 5.08 1.00
N THR A 128 -2.79 4.25 2.04
CA THR A 128 -2.55 2.81 1.94
C THR A 128 -3.56 2.16 0.99
N THR A 129 -4.85 2.46 1.17
CA THR A 129 -5.92 1.90 0.34
C THR A 129 -5.76 2.32 -1.13
N TYR A 130 -5.45 3.59 -1.38
CA TYR A 130 -5.23 4.09 -2.73
C TYR A 130 -3.98 3.49 -3.38
N SER A 131 -2.88 3.38 -2.62
CA SER A 131 -1.64 2.74 -3.07
C SER A 131 -1.87 1.28 -3.49
N ILE A 132 -2.61 0.53 -2.68
CA ILE A 132 -2.97 -0.86 -2.98
C ILE A 132 -3.81 -0.93 -4.26
N PHE A 133 -4.89 -0.14 -4.35
CA PHE A 133 -5.79 -0.17 -5.51
C PHE A 133 -5.06 0.18 -6.82
N PHE A 134 -4.31 1.29 -6.83
CA PHE A 134 -3.63 1.76 -8.03
C PHE A 134 -2.58 0.76 -8.51
N ASN A 135 -1.74 0.26 -7.60
CA ASN A 135 -0.73 -0.74 -7.93
C ASN A 135 -1.35 -2.07 -8.37
N ASN A 136 -2.47 -2.50 -7.76
CA ASN A 136 -3.22 -3.68 -8.21
C ASN A 136 -3.73 -3.53 -9.65
N CYS A 137 -4.31 -2.38 -10.00
CA CYS A 137 -4.78 -2.14 -11.37
C CYS A 137 -3.63 -2.19 -12.37
N VAL A 138 -2.51 -1.51 -12.09
CA VAL A 138 -1.33 -1.50 -12.95
C VAL A 138 -0.75 -2.91 -13.11
N TYR A 139 -0.62 -3.65 -12.01
CA TYR A 139 -0.15 -5.03 -12.01
C TYR A 139 -1.01 -5.93 -12.90
N LEU A 140 -2.33 -5.92 -12.72
CA LEU A 140 -3.25 -6.75 -13.50
C LEU A 140 -3.22 -6.40 -14.98
N LEU A 141 -3.14 -5.12 -15.34
CA LEU A 141 -3.05 -4.69 -16.74
C LEU A 141 -1.77 -5.19 -17.40
N ILE A 142 -0.62 -5.04 -16.74
CA ILE A 142 0.67 -5.50 -17.27
C ILE A 142 0.71 -7.04 -17.33
N LEU A 143 0.15 -7.72 -16.33
CA LEU A 143 0.06 -9.18 -16.29
C LEU A 143 -0.77 -9.72 -17.47
N LEU A 144 -1.94 -9.15 -17.73
CA LEU A 144 -2.79 -9.56 -18.84
C LEU A 144 -2.11 -9.29 -20.19
N ALA A 145 -1.53 -8.09 -20.36
CA ALA A 145 -0.83 -7.73 -21.59
C ALA A 145 0.37 -8.64 -21.86
N SER A 146 1.23 -8.86 -20.85
CA SER A 146 2.38 -9.75 -20.99
C SER A 146 1.97 -11.19 -21.24
N SER A 147 0.94 -11.70 -20.55
CA SER A 147 0.44 -13.07 -20.73
C SER A 147 -0.08 -13.33 -22.14
N MET A 148 -0.76 -12.33 -22.75
CA MET A 148 -1.23 -12.41 -24.13
C MET A 148 -0.09 -12.38 -25.14
N VAL A 149 0.95 -11.57 -24.92
CA VAL A 149 2.13 -11.53 -25.81
C VAL A 149 2.92 -12.84 -25.73
N LEU A 150 3.05 -13.42 -24.53
CA LEU A 150 3.82 -14.64 -24.30
C LEU A 150 3.04 -15.94 -24.55
N GLN A 151 1.79 -15.86 -25.04
CA GLN A 151 0.93 -17.04 -25.27
C GLN A 151 1.53 -18.06 -26.26
N HIS A 152 2.42 -17.62 -27.15
CA HIS A 152 3.09 -18.48 -28.13
C HIS A 152 4.29 -19.28 -27.56
N PHE A 153 4.72 -18.97 -26.34
CA PHE A 153 5.80 -19.68 -25.64
C PHE A 153 5.25 -20.80 -24.74
N SER A 154 6.16 -21.60 -24.17
CA SER A 154 5.81 -22.59 -23.14
C SER A 154 5.09 -21.92 -21.96
N ALA A 155 4.04 -22.57 -21.45
CA ALA A 155 3.23 -22.09 -20.32
C ALA A 155 4.07 -21.78 -19.06
N HIS A 156 5.18 -22.50 -18.86
CA HIS A 156 6.11 -22.28 -17.75
C HIS A 156 6.85 -20.93 -17.89
N VAL A 157 7.32 -20.64 -19.10
CA VAL A 157 8.06 -19.40 -19.41
C VAL A 157 7.11 -18.21 -19.37
N ASN A 158 5.91 -18.37 -19.91
CA ASN A 158 4.87 -17.36 -19.86
C ASN A 158 4.53 -16.98 -18.40
N TYR A 159 4.24 -17.96 -17.54
CA TYR A 159 3.95 -17.71 -16.13
C TYR A 159 5.09 -17.00 -15.40
N PHE A 160 6.32 -17.50 -15.52
CA PHE A 160 7.47 -16.94 -14.82
C PHE A 160 7.74 -15.49 -15.24
N ILE A 161 7.80 -15.24 -16.55
CA ILE A 161 8.14 -13.92 -17.08
C ILE A 161 7.00 -12.94 -16.84
N SER A 162 5.74 -13.29 -17.12
CA SER A 162 4.60 -12.40 -16.93
C SER A 162 4.43 -11.97 -15.47
N MET A 163 4.58 -12.90 -14.52
CA MET A 163 4.47 -12.59 -13.10
C MET A 163 5.57 -11.65 -12.63
N LEU A 164 6.83 -11.93 -12.99
CA LEU A 164 7.97 -11.12 -12.57
C LEU A 164 8.01 -9.77 -13.30
N LEU A 165 7.66 -9.74 -14.58
CA LEU A 165 7.62 -8.50 -15.35
C LEU A 165 6.49 -7.60 -14.84
N ALA A 166 5.30 -8.14 -14.61
CA ALA A 166 4.19 -7.35 -14.07
C ALA A 166 4.48 -6.79 -12.68
N SER A 167 5.01 -7.60 -11.75
CA SER A 167 5.33 -7.14 -10.40
C SER A 167 6.55 -6.23 -10.36
N GLY A 168 7.60 -6.54 -11.12
CA GLY A 168 8.81 -5.72 -11.22
C GLY A 168 8.55 -4.37 -11.87
N LEU A 169 7.78 -4.33 -12.96
CA LEU A 169 7.44 -3.07 -13.63
C LEU A 169 6.51 -2.22 -12.78
N THR A 170 5.56 -2.83 -12.07
CA THR A 170 4.69 -2.12 -11.11
C THR A 170 5.52 -1.53 -9.96
N ALA A 171 6.46 -2.30 -9.40
CA ALA A 171 7.37 -1.80 -8.37
C ALA A 171 8.23 -0.63 -8.87
N PHE A 172 8.79 -0.73 -10.08
CA PHE A 172 9.56 0.35 -10.69
C PHE A 172 8.73 1.62 -10.90
N LEU A 173 7.53 1.49 -11.46
CA LEU A 173 6.62 2.62 -11.68
C LEU A 173 6.13 3.27 -10.37
N SER A 174 5.98 2.47 -9.31
CA SER A 174 5.61 2.95 -7.99
C SER A 174 6.77 3.72 -7.34
N SER A 175 7.99 3.19 -7.38
CA SER A 175 9.19 3.85 -6.85
C SER A 175 9.55 5.12 -7.61
N GLY A 176 9.38 5.15 -8.94
CA GLY A 176 9.69 6.34 -9.76
C GLY A 176 8.83 7.57 -9.46
N LYS A 177 7.63 7.38 -8.87
CA LYS A 177 6.75 8.49 -8.47
C LYS A 177 7.10 9.10 -7.10
N SER A 178 8.05 8.51 -6.37
CA SER A 178 8.54 9.04 -5.10
C SER A 178 9.58 10.17 -5.27
N SER A 179 10.09 10.43 -6.49
CA SER A 179 11.16 11.42 -6.72
C SER A 179 10.71 12.70 -7.45
N LEU A 180 9.40 12.97 -7.50
CA LEU A 180 8.79 14.11 -8.20
C LEU A 180 7.80 14.82 -7.27
#